data_AF-A0A973P8I4-F1
#
_entry.id   AF-A0A973P8I4-F1
#
_cell.length_a   1.000
_cell.length_b   1.000
_cell.length_c   1.000
_cell.angle_alpha   90.00
_cell.angle_beta   90.00
_cell.angle_gamma   90.00
#
_symmetry.space_group_name_H-M   'P 1'
#
loop_
_entity.id
_entity.type
_entity.pdbx_description
1 polymer ?
#
loop_
_entity_poly.entity_id
_entity_poly.type
_entity_poly.pdbx_seq_one_letter_code
_entity_poly.pdbx_strand_id
1 'polypeptide(L)' 'MNPVLEPLFRTVRATHPKADLRLIERAYDVAAYHHRDQKRKSGDPYITHPLAVATILAELGTDDETLCAAL' A
#
# COMPACT_ATOMS: atom_id res chain seq x y z
N MET A 1 8.75 -8.60 -7.09
CA MET A 1 8.16 -8.25 -5.80
C MET A 1 8.86 -6.99 -5.32
N ASN A 2 8.12 -5.88 -5.25
CA ASN A 2 8.68 -4.61 -4.81
C ASN A 2 9.07 -4.68 -3.32
N PRO A 3 10.36 -4.49 -2.94
CA PRO A 3 10.82 -4.63 -1.55
C PRO A 3 10.16 -3.63 -0.59
N VAL A 4 9.63 -2.52 -1.12
CA VAL A 4 8.89 -1.51 -0.34
C VAL A 4 7.57 -2.05 0.21
N LEU A 5 6.96 -3.04 -0.46
CA LEU A 5 5.68 -3.63 -0.07
C LEU A 5 5.80 -4.77 0.94
N GLU A 6 7.00 -5.29 1.19
CA GLU A 6 7.21 -6.44 2.07
C GLU A 6 6.64 -6.24 3.48
N PRO A 7 6.78 -5.07 4.14
CA PRO A 7 6.13 -4.82 5.43
C PRO A 7 4.60 -4.93 5.37
N LEU A 8 3.98 -4.32 4.35
CA LEU A 8 2.53 -4.38 4.14
C LEU A 8 2.08 -5.83 3.89
N PHE A 9 2.77 -6.56 3.02
CA PHE A 9 2.42 -7.95 2.70
C PHE A 9 2.55 -8.89 3.88
N ARG A 10 3.51 -8.66 4.79
CA ARG A 10 3.58 -9.41 6.06
C ARG A 10 2.33 -9.20 6.90
N THR A 11 1.89 -7.95 7.06
CA THR A 11 0.66 -7.64 7.80
C THR A 11 -0.57 -8.25 7.13
N VAL A 12 -0.73 -8.05 5.81
CA VAL A 12 -1.87 -8.59 5.06
C VAL A 12 -1.94 -10.11 5.15
N ARG A 13 -0.81 -10.83 5.06
CA ARG A 13 -0.81 -12.30 5.22
C ARG A 13 -1.22 -12.74 6.62
N ALA A 14 -0.91 -11.95 7.64
CA ALA A 14 -1.24 -12.26 9.03
C ALA A 14 -2.72 -11.99 9.35
N THR A 15 -3.30 -10.93 8.78
CA THR A 15 -4.68 -10.50 9.06
C THR A 15 -5.69 -11.04 8.05
N HIS A 16 -5.29 -11.18 6.79
CA HIS A 16 -6.12 -11.59 5.66
C HIS A 16 -5.36 -12.58 4.74
N PRO A 17 -5.14 -13.84 5.15
CA PRO A 17 -4.28 -14.80 4.42
C PRO A 17 -4.77 -15.19 3.02
N LYS A 18 -6.03 -14.86 2.68
CA LYS A 18 -6.63 -15.11 1.36
C LYS A 18 -6.60 -13.89 0.42
N ALA A 19 -6.08 -12.75 0.87
CA ALA A 19 -6.07 -11.51 0.10
C ALA A 19 -5.27 -11.64 -1.21
N ASP A 20 -5.72 -10.97 -2.27
CA ASP A 20 -4.97 -10.91 -3.52
C ASP A 20 -3.82 -9.90 -3.43
N LEU A 21 -2.63 -10.38 -3.04
CA LEU A 21 -1.43 -9.54 -2.97
C LEU A 21 -1.02 -8.94 -4.33
N ARG A 22 -1.42 -9.56 -5.45
CA ARG A 22 -1.11 -9.02 -6.78
C ARG A 22 -2.01 -7.83 -7.11
N LEU A 23 -3.25 -7.83 -6.64
CA LEU A 23 -4.14 -6.68 -6.76
C LEU A 23 -3.57 -5.47 -6.00
N ILE A 24 -3.08 -5.70 -4.77
CA ILE A 24 -2.45 -4.67 -3.94
C ILE A 24 -1.14 -4.16 -4.57
N GLU A 25 -0.28 -5.05 -5.10
CA GLU A 25 0.95 -4.65 -5.82
C GLU A 25 0.63 -3.74 -7.02
N ARG A 26 -0.40 -4.10 -7.79
CA ARG A 26 -0.84 -3.30 -8.94
C ARG A 26 -1.41 -1.95 -8.52
N ALA A 27 -2.20 -1.87 -7.45
CA ALA A 27 -2.71 -0.61 -6.93
C ALA A 27 -1.56 0.31 -6.50
N TYR A 28 -0.57 -0.24 -5.79
CA TYR A 28 0.64 0.49 -5.42
C TYR A 28 1.39 1.01 -6.65
N ASP A 29 1.60 0.20 -7.68
CA ASP A 29 2.34 0.61 -8.88
C ASP A 29 1.62 1.77 -9.62
N VAL A 30 0.30 1.72 -9.70
CA VAL A 30 -0.52 2.80 -10.27
C VAL A 30 -0.36 4.08 -9.46
N ALA A 31 -0.54 4.00 -8.14
CA ALA A 31 -0.37 5.13 -7.24
C ALA A 31 1.04 5.72 -7.31
N ALA A 32 2.07 4.88 -7.24
CA ALA A 32 3.48 5.27 -7.31
C ALA A 32 3.79 5.96 -8.64
N TYR A 33 3.26 5.44 -9.74
CA TYR A 33 3.42 6.07 -11.05
C TYR A 33 2.78 7.45 -11.11
N HIS A 34 1.54 7.62 -10.65
CA HIS A 34 0.84 8.91 -10.69
C HIS A 34 1.42 9.92 -9.69
N HIS A 35 1.99 9.46 -8.58
CA HIS A 35 2.60 10.30 -7.56
C HIS A 35 4.13 10.48 -7.72
N ARG A 36 4.76 9.96 -8.78
CA ARG A 36 6.23 9.92 -8.93
C ARG A 36 6.93 11.28 -8.83
N ASP A 37 6.28 12.34 -9.30
CA ASP A 37 6.82 13.71 -9.30
C ASP A 37 6.23 14.56 -8.15
N GLN A 38 5.37 13.97 -7.32
CA GLN A 38 4.72 14.65 -6.20
C GLN A 38 5.48 14.42 -4.90
N LYS A 39 5.59 15.49 -4.10
CA LYS A 39 6.22 15.48 -2.79
C LYS A 39 5.26 15.97 -1.71
N ARG A 40 5.44 15.47 -0.49
CA ARG A 40 4.79 16.01 0.71
C ARG A 40 5.46 17.32 1.11
N LYS A 41 4.83 18.06 2.04
CA LYS A 41 5.41 19.28 2.64
C LYS A 41 6.78 19.02 3.30
N SER A 42 7.01 17.80 3.78
CA SER A 42 8.31 17.37 4.35
C SER A 42 9.42 17.21 3.30
N GLY A 43 9.09 17.13 2.01
CA GLY A 43 10.03 16.81 0.93
C GLY A 43 10.07 15.33 0.52
N ASP A 44 9.44 14.46 1.31
CA ASP A 44 9.35 13.02 1.00
C ASP A 44 8.48 12.74 -0.24
N PRO A 45 8.75 11.66 -0.99
CA PRO A 45 7.87 11.20 -2.07
C PRO A 45 6.44 11.01 -1.57
N TYR A 46 5.44 11.49 -2.32
CA TYR A 46 4.05 11.48 -1.86
C TYR A 46 3.52 10.06 -1.60
N ILE A 47 3.94 9.08 -2.39
CA ILE A 47 3.57 7.66 -2.27
C ILE A 47 3.82 7.05 -0.87
N THR A 48 4.73 7.63 -0.09
CA THR A 48 4.98 7.22 1.30
C THR A 48 3.74 7.35 2.18
N HIS A 49 2.86 8.30 1.90
CA HIS A 49 1.64 8.53 2.67
C HIS A 49 0.54 7.49 2.38
N PRO A 50 0.10 7.27 1.13
CA PRO A 50 -0.84 6.20 0.79
C PRO A 50 -0.38 4.82 1.30
N LEU A 51 0.91 4.50 1.18
CA LEU A 51 1.46 3.24 1.69
C LEU A 51 1.31 3.11 3.22
N ALA A 52 1.54 4.20 3.96
CA ALA A 52 1.36 4.20 5.42
C ALA A 52 -0.12 4.02 5.80
N VAL A 53 -1.05 4.66 5.07
CA VAL A 53 -2.50 4.49 5.28
C VAL A 53 -2.91 3.04 5.02
N ALA A 54 -2.50 2.44 3.90
CA ALA A 54 -2.76 1.04 3.58
C ALA A 54 -2.20 0.10 4.65
N THR A 55 -1.02 0.40 5.21
CA THR A 55 -0.42 -0.40 6.28
C THR A 55 -1.28 -0.38 7.55
N ILE A 56 -1.76 0.79 7.98
CA ILE A 56 -2.66 0.92 9.14
C ILE A 56 -3.96 0.15 8.89
N LEU A 57 -4.54 0.27 7.69
CA LEU A 57 -5.77 -0.43 7.34
C LEU A 57 -5.58 -1.96 7.31
N ALA A 58 -4.40 -2.43 6.90
CA ALA A 58 -4.07 -3.86 6.94
C ALA A 58 -3.94 -4.38 8.37
N GLU A 59 -3.39 -3.57 9.29
CA GLU A 59 -3.31 -3.90 10.72
C GLU A 59 -4.71 -3.99 11.37
N LEU A 60 -5.66 -3.19 10.87
CA LEU A 60 -7.07 -3.27 11.27
C LEU A 60 -7.83 -4.46 10.65
N GLY A 61 -7.18 -5.22 9.75
CA GLY A 61 -7.77 -6.40 9.12
C GLY A 61 -8.81 -6.09 8.04
N THR A 62 -8.68 -4.95 7.35
CA THR A 62 -9.56 -4.59 6.21
C THR A 62 -9.32 -5.49 4.98
N ASP A 63 -10.26 -5.46 4.03
CA ASP A 63 -10.22 -6.21 2.78
C ASP A 63 -9.29 -5.59 1.73
N ASP A 64 -8.92 -6.39 0.73
CA ASP A 64 -8.01 -6.00 -0.34
C ASP A 64 -8.54 -4.83 -1.19
N GLU A 65 -9.86 -4.71 -1.38
CA GLU A 65 -10.45 -3.54 -2.04
C GLU A 65 -10.21 -2.24 -1.25
N THR A 66 -10.37 -2.26 0.08
CA THR A 66 -10.09 -1.10 0.93
C THR A 66 -8.60 -0.74 0.91
N LEU A 67 -7.72 -1.74 0.94
CA LEU A 67 -6.27 -1.52 0.84
C LEU A 67 -5.88 -0.91 -0.51
N CYS A 68 -6.50 -1.35 -1.60
CA CYS A 68 -6.27 -0.78 -2.92
C CYS A 68 -6.80 0.65 -3.05
N ALA A 69 -7.95 0.96 -2.44
CA ALA A 69 -8.50 2.31 -2.44
C ALA A 69 -7.65 3.31 -1.63
N ALA A 70 -6.87 2.81 -0.68
CA ALA A 70 -5.97 3.62 0.15
C ALA A 70 -4.63 3.95 -0.53
N LEU A 71 -4.28 3.24 -1.61
CA LEU A 71 -3.05 3.38 -2.38
C LEU A 71 -3.25 4.37 -3.53
#